data_AF-A0A2V4GZL2-F1
#
_entry.id   AF-A0A2V4GZL2-F1
#
_cell.length_a   1.000
_cell.length_b   1.000
_cell.length_c   1.000
_cell.angle_alpha   90.00
_cell.angle_beta   90.00
_cell.angle_gamma   90.00
#
_symmetry.space_group_name_H-M   'P 1'
#
loop_
_entity.id
_entity.type
_entity.pdbx_description
1 polymer ?
#
loop_
_entity_poly.entity_id
_entity_poly.type
_entity_poly.pdbx_seq_one_letter_code
_entity_poly.pdbx_strand_id
1 'polypeptide(L)'
;MWLTSPSKELKVEIESKRWHVAIFLTIVMSIATGIGNLCSSYLLLTVKNEEEMDRAEIARKARGAEMHCDKLREAASLAAEIEFSADRGYPNSISISDLLAGETFEQHQKVPREVIIDEQLAYEKRASALVPMLTEEEARILNRVTLHHYVVTGLRTSKVPPELRASPREGGFNANEELQGIRDGGALLAATYRQICTEVR
;
A
#
# COMPACT_ATOMS: atom_id res chain seq x y z
N MET A 1 -48.76 90.15 -31.32
CA MET A 1 -47.98 89.77 -32.51
C MET A 1 -46.59 89.38 -32.03
N TRP A 2 -46.27 88.07 -32.13
CA TRP A 2 -44.94 87.44 -32.27
C TRP A 2 -43.87 87.71 -31.18
N LEU A 3 -43.57 86.73 -30.31
CA LEU A 3 -42.51 85.70 -30.43
C LEU A 3 -41.11 86.32 -30.14
N THR A 4 -40.22 85.82 -29.28
CA THR A 4 -39.88 84.45 -28.87
C THR A 4 -39.03 84.46 -27.58
N SER A 5 -39.22 83.39 -26.81
CA SER A 5 -38.39 82.85 -25.73
C SER A 5 -36.85 82.95 -25.89
N PRO A 6 -36.10 83.33 -24.83
CA PRO A 6 -34.66 83.08 -24.72
C PRO A 6 -34.36 81.80 -23.91
N SER A 7 -35.26 80.80 -23.91
CA SER A 7 -35.08 79.58 -23.09
C SER A 7 -34.58 78.35 -23.87
N LYS A 8 -34.42 78.46 -25.20
CA LYS A 8 -34.04 77.31 -26.04
C LYS A 8 -32.54 77.08 -26.16
N GLU A 9 -31.70 78.12 -26.17
CA GLU A 9 -30.25 77.90 -26.37
C GLU A 9 -29.55 77.38 -25.11
N LEU A 10 -29.92 77.86 -23.92
CA LEU A 10 -29.31 77.38 -22.68
C LEU A 10 -29.74 75.94 -22.30
N LYS A 11 -30.94 75.51 -22.75
CA LYS A 11 -31.39 74.12 -22.52
C LYS A 11 -30.64 73.12 -23.39
N VAL A 12 -30.36 73.45 -24.65
CA VAL A 12 -29.69 72.52 -25.59
C VAL A 12 -28.24 72.25 -25.19
N GLU A 13 -27.51 73.23 -24.62
CA GLU A 13 -26.14 73.00 -24.13
C GLU A 13 -26.06 72.23 -22.81
N ILE A 14 -27.01 72.40 -21.90
CA ILE A 14 -27.04 71.68 -20.61
C ILE A 14 -27.55 70.25 -20.81
N GLU A 15 -28.45 70.04 -21.77
CA GLU A 15 -29.01 68.74 -22.11
C GLU A 15 -28.02 67.89 -22.94
N SER A 16 -27.28 68.47 -23.89
CA SER A 16 -26.24 67.73 -24.63
C SER A 16 -25.06 67.32 -23.74
N LYS A 17 -24.60 68.20 -22.82
CA LYS A 17 -23.50 67.89 -21.89
C LYS A 17 -23.85 66.75 -20.92
N ARG A 18 -25.11 66.60 -20.48
CA ARG A 18 -25.52 65.50 -19.59
C ARG A 18 -25.54 64.14 -20.28
N TRP A 19 -25.92 64.09 -21.56
CA TRP A 19 -25.94 62.84 -22.33
C TRP A 19 -24.53 62.31 -22.60
N HIS A 20 -23.57 63.17 -22.93
CA HIS A 20 -22.18 62.73 -23.11
C HIS A 20 -21.55 62.22 -21.82
N VAL A 21 -21.85 62.85 -20.67
CA VAL A 21 -21.39 62.37 -19.35
C VAL A 21 -22.05 61.02 -19.01
N ALA A 22 -23.35 60.86 -19.26
CA ALA A 22 -24.05 59.59 -19.01
C ALA A 22 -23.52 58.45 -19.89
N ILE A 23 -23.27 58.70 -21.18
CA ILE A 23 -22.67 57.74 -22.11
C ILE A 23 -21.27 57.35 -21.64
N PHE A 24 -20.44 58.33 -21.28
CA PHE A 24 -19.09 58.07 -20.78
C PHE A 24 -19.11 57.22 -19.50
N LEU A 25 -19.97 57.55 -18.54
CA LEU A 25 -20.10 56.80 -17.28
C LEU A 25 -20.58 55.37 -17.52
N THR A 26 -21.48 55.16 -18.49
CA THR A 26 -21.98 53.83 -18.85
C THR A 26 -20.87 52.98 -19.50
N ILE A 27 -20.03 53.59 -20.34
CA ILE A 27 -18.86 52.93 -20.94
C ILE A 27 -17.83 52.57 -19.87
N VAL A 28 -17.57 53.46 -18.91
CA VAL A 28 -16.64 53.19 -17.81
C VAL A 28 -17.18 52.09 -16.90
N MET A 29 -18.47 52.12 -16.55
CA MET A 29 -19.09 51.06 -15.75
C MET A 29 -19.09 49.71 -16.47
N SER A 30 -19.32 49.67 -17.79
CA SER A 30 -19.30 48.41 -18.55
C SER A 30 -17.89 47.82 -18.64
N ILE A 31 -16.86 48.65 -18.85
CA ILE A 31 -15.46 48.22 -18.83
C ILE A 31 -15.06 47.74 -17.42
N ALA A 32 -15.41 48.48 -16.37
CA ALA A 32 -15.13 48.09 -15.00
C ALA A 32 -15.80 46.76 -14.62
N THR A 33 -17.05 46.57 -15.03
CA THR A 33 -17.80 45.31 -14.80
C THR A 33 -17.19 44.16 -15.60
N GLY A 34 -16.78 44.40 -16.85
CA GLY A 34 -16.12 43.41 -17.70
C GLY A 34 -14.77 42.95 -17.14
N ILE A 35 -13.93 43.89 -16.70
CA ILE A 35 -12.62 43.58 -16.08
C ILE A 35 -12.82 42.87 -14.74
N GLY A 36 -13.76 43.33 -13.92
CA GLY A 36 -14.10 42.68 -12.64
C GLY A 36 -14.54 41.22 -12.82
N ASN A 37 -15.40 40.94 -13.80
CA ASN A 37 -15.83 39.58 -14.10
C ASN A 37 -14.68 38.69 -14.62
N LEU A 38 -13.79 39.23 -15.45
CA LEU A 38 -12.64 38.47 -15.96
C LEU A 38 -11.63 38.15 -14.85
N CYS A 39 -11.28 39.13 -14.02
CA CYS A 39 -10.38 38.91 -12.88
C CYS A 39 -11.00 37.93 -11.86
N SER A 40 -12.29 38.08 -11.55
CA SER A 40 -13.00 37.13 -10.67
C SER A 40 -13.04 35.72 -11.25
N SER A 41 -13.30 35.58 -12.56
CA SER A 41 -13.32 34.27 -13.21
C SER A 41 -11.94 33.62 -13.22
N TYR A 42 -10.88 34.39 -13.45
CA TYR A 42 -9.51 33.89 -13.43
C TYR A 42 -9.11 33.40 -12.03
N LEU A 43 -9.40 34.16 -10.98
CA LEU A 43 -9.13 33.76 -9.60
C LEU A 43 -9.93 32.50 -9.21
N LEU A 44 -11.21 32.43 -9.56
CA LEU A 44 -12.04 31.26 -9.29
C LEU A 44 -11.56 30.02 -10.07
N LEU A 45 -11.06 30.17 -11.30
CA LEU A 45 -10.47 29.09 -12.07
C LEU A 45 -9.16 28.59 -11.45
N THR A 46 -8.31 29.49 -10.95
CA THR A 46 -7.07 29.11 -10.26
C THR A 46 -7.37 28.34 -8.98
N VAL A 47 -8.28 28.82 -8.14
CA VAL A 47 -8.70 28.13 -6.90
C VAL A 47 -9.33 26.78 -7.20
N LYS A 48 -10.17 26.70 -8.25
CA LYS A 48 -10.79 25.43 -8.66
C LYS A 48 -9.76 24.42 -9.16
N ASN A 49 -8.78 24.86 -9.95
CA ASN A 49 -7.71 23.97 -10.42
C ASN A 49 -6.86 23.46 -9.25
N GLU A 50 -6.56 24.31 -8.27
CA GLU A 50 -5.83 23.93 -7.05
C GLU A 50 -6.64 22.90 -6.24
N GLU A 51 -7.95 23.12 -6.06
CA GLU A 51 -8.84 22.17 -5.37
C GLU A 51 -8.96 20.82 -6.13
N GLU A 52 -9.02 20.83 -7.46
CA GLU A 52 -9.04 19.60 -8.26
C GLU A 52 -7.71 18.84 -8.17
N MET A 53 -6.58 19.55 -8.12
CA MET A 53 -5.26 18.94 -7.91
C MET A 53 -5.15 18.32 -6.51
N ASP A 54 -5.58 19.02 -5.47
CA ASP A 54 -5.58 18.51 -4.10
C ASP A 54 -6.47 17.27 -3.96
N ARG A 55 -7.68 17.30 -4.54
CA ARG A 55 -8.57 16.13 -4.58
C ARG A 55 -7.93 14.95 -5.31
N ALA A 56 -7.23 15.20 -6.42
CA ALA A 56 -6.54 14.16 -7.16
C ALA A 56 -5.37 13.56 -6.37
N GLU A 57 -4.62 14.37 -5.62
CA GLU A 57 -3.55 13.92 -4.73
C GLU A 57 -4.11 13.08 -3.58
N ILE A 58 -5.16 13.54 -2.91
CA ILE A 58 -5.85 12.81 -1.85
C ILE A 58 -6.36 11.47 -2.38
N ALA A 59 -7.00 11.45 -3.55
CA ALA A 59 -7.49 10.23 -4.17
C ALA A 59 -6.37 9.26 -4.57
N ARG A 60 -5.16 9.75 -4.89
CA ARG A 60 -3.99 8.90 -5.14
C ARG A 60 -3.44 8.33 -3.84
N LYS A 61 -3.33 9.13 -2.78
CA LYS A 61 -2.90 8.67 -1.45
C LYS A 61 -3.85 7.63 -0.89
N ALA A 62 -5.16 7.85 -1.00
CA ALA A 62 -6.18 6.88 -0.58
C ALA A 62 -6.05 5.55 -1.33
N ARG A 63 -5.90 5.59 -2.65
CA ARG A 63 -5.66 4.38 -3.46
C ARG A 63 -4.36 3.67 -3.12
N GLY A 64 -3.30 4.43 -2.82
CA GLY A 64 -2.03 3.86 -2.37
C GLY A 64 -2.16 3.16 -1.02
N ALA A 65 -2.88 3.75 -0.07
CA ALA A 65 -3.15 3.17 1.24
C ALA A 65 -4.03 1.91 1.14
N GLU A 66 -5.07 1.94 0.30
CA GLU A 66 -5.93 0.78 0.04
C GLU A 66 -5.13 -0.39 -0.56
N MET A 67 -4.30 -0.10 -1.58
CA MET A 67 -3.44 -1.11 -2.21
C MET A 67 -2.42 -1.69 -1.23
N HIS A 68 -1.81 -0.84 -0.39
CA HIS A 68 -0.91 -1.29 0.65
C HIS A 68 -1.62 -2.21 1.65
N CYS A 69 -2.83 -1.86 2.10
CA CYS A 69 -3.63 -2.69 2.99
C CYS A 69 -4.00 -4.04 2.38
N ASP A 70 -4.31 -4.08 1.09
CA ASP A 70 -4.51 -5.34 0.37
C ASP A 70 -3.25 -6.21 0.36
N LYS A 71 -2.08 -5.61 0.12
CA LYS A 71 -0.80 -6.35 0.12
C LYS A 71 -0.35 -6.78 1.50
N LEU A 72 -0.64 -5.99 2.53
CA LEU A 72 -0.41 -6.36 3.92
C LEU A 72 -1.33 -7.53 4.33
N ARG A 73 -2.59 -7.53 3.88
CA ARG A 73 -3.50 -8.68 4.06
C ARG A 73 -2.98 -9.93 3.36
N GLU A 74 -2.54 -9.83 2.11
CA GLU A 74 -1.94 -10.94 1.37
C GLU A 74 -0.68 -11.48 2.07
N ALA A 75 0.16 -10.60 2.62
CA ALA A 75 1.35 -10.97 3.38
C ALA A 75 1.01 -11.67 4.70
N ALA A 76 0.04 -11.16 5.45
CA ALA A 76 -0.43 -11.79 6.68
C ALA A 76 -1.04 -13.17 6.41
N SER A 77 -1.84 -13.30 5.33
CA SER A 77 -2.38 -14.59 4.88
C SER A 77 -1.29 -15.58 4.50
N LEU A 78 -0.28 -15.13 3.75
CA LEU A 78 0.86 -15.96 3.38
C LEU A 78 1.65 -16.42 4.60
N ALA A 79 1.88 -15.55 5.58
CA ALA A 79 2.56 -15.91 6.81
C ALA A 79 1.77 -16.96 7.62
N ALA A 80 0.44 -16.84 7.68
CA ALA A 80 -0.42 -17.83 8.32
C ALA A 80 -0.45 -19.18 7.57
N GLU A 81 -0.41 -19.17 6.24
CA GLU A 81 -0.27 -20.40 5.45
C GLU A 81 1.07 -21.10 5.72
N ILE A 82 2.16 -20.33 5.79
CA ILE A 82 3.50 -20.83 6.15
C ILE A 82 3.49 -21.41 7.57
N GLU A 83 2.88 -20.72 8.53
CA GLU A 83 2.70 -21.21 9.90
C GLU A 83 1.97 -22.55 9.93
N PHE A 84 0.84 -22.65 9.23
CA PHE A 84 0.06 -23.89 9.19
C PHE A 84 0.83 -25.04 8.53
N SER A 85 1.55 -24.77 7.43
CA SER A 85 2.40 -25.76 6.77
C SER A 85 3.57 -26.19 7.68
N ALA A 86 4.19 -25.23 8.37
CA ALA A 86 5.25 -25.47 9.34
C ALA A 86 4.76 -26.24 10.57
N ASP A 87 3.52 -26.09 11.02
CA ASP A 87 3.01 -26.88 12.13
C ASP A 87 2.69 -28.33 11.72
N ARG A 88 2.13 -28.51 10.53
CA ARG A 88 1.84 -29.86 9.99
C ARG A 88 3.13 -30.64 9.73
N GLY A 89 4.11 -29.99 9.11
CA GLY A 89 5.39 -30.57 8.74
C GLY A 89 5.31 -31.69 7.70
N TYR A 90 6.50 -32.21 7.37
CA TYR A 90 6.67 -33.36 6.47
C TYR A 90 6.99 -34.61 7.28
N PRO A 91 6.34 -35.75 7.01
CA PRO A 91 6.55 -36.97 7.77
C PRO A 91 7.79 -37.77 7.28
N ASN A 92 8.85 -37.08 6.88
CA ASN A 92 10.10 -37.64 6.36
C ASN A 92 11.18 -37.64 7.46
N SER A 93 10.98 -38.36 8.56
CA SER A 93 11.96 -38.46 9.64
C SER A 93 12.66 -39.82 9.61
N ILE A 94 13.98 -39.84 9.72
CA ILE A 94 14.77 -41.05 9.93
C ILE A 94 15.47 -40.97 11.29
N SER A 95 15.39 -42.04 12.07
CA SER A 95 16.09 -42.15 13.35
C SER A 95 17.45 -42.83 13.18
N ILE A 96 18.36 -42.66 14.15
CA ILE A 96 19.61 -43.45 14.17
C ILE A 96 19.32 -44.95 14.20
N SER A 97 18.30 -45.39 14.95
CA SER A 97 17.94 -46.82 15.05
C SER A 97 17.59 -47.41 13.69
N ASP A 98 16.87 -46.66 12.85
CA ASP A 98 16.47 -47.11 11.52
C ASP A 98 17.70 -47.27 10.61
N LEU A 99 18.64 -46.30 10.68
CA LEU A 99 19.91 -46.39 9.95
C LEU A 99 20.77 -47.58 10.41
N LEU A 100 20.81 -47.86 11.71
CA LEU A 100 21.55 -49.00 12.26
C LEU A 100 20.90 -50.34 11.90
N ALA A 101 19.58 -50.36 11.69
CA ALA A 101 18.85 -51.51 11.16
C ALA A 101 19.08 -51.74 9.65
N GLY A 102 19.83 -50.85 8.99
CA GLY A 102 20.13 -50.92 7.55
C GLY A 102 19.02 -50.35 6.67
N GLU A 103 18.04 -49.65 7.25
CA GLU A 103 16.98 -48.98 6.51
C GLU A 103 17.53 -47.72 5.81
N THR A 104 17.05 -47.45 4.61
CA THR A 104 17.50 -46.30 3.82
C THR A 104 16.57 -45.10 3.99
N PHE A 105 17.09 -43.90 3.75
CA PHE A 105 16.27 -42.67 3.80
C PHE A 105 15.07 -42.72 2.86
N GLU A 106 15.24 -43.35 1.69
CA GLU A 106 14.20 -43.50 0.67
C GLU A 106 13.03 -44.37 1.16
N GLN A 107 13.24 -45.28 2.11
CA GLN A 107 12.18 -46.10 2.72
C GLN A 107 11.30 -45.28 3.68
N HIS A 108 11.85 -44.23 4.28
CA HIS A 108 11.15 -43.32 5.19
C HIS A 108 10.61 -42.06 4.49
N GLN A 109 10.91 -41.91 3.20
CA GLN A 109 10.47 -40.78 2.41
C GLN A 109 9.01 -40.97 1.96
N LYS A 110 8.08 -40.39 2.72
CA LYS A 110 6.65 -40.39 2.36
C LYS A 110 6.30 -39.31 1.35
N VAL A 111 7.00 -38.19 1.38
CA VAL A 111 6.82 -37.07 0.44
C VAL A 111 8.08 -36.92 -0.42
N PRO A 112 7.95 -36.95 -1.77
CA PRO A 112 9.08 -36.72 -2.67
C PRO A 112 9.76 -35.37 -2.43
N ARG A 113 11.07 -35.32 -2.62
CA ARG A 113 11.86 -34.12 -2.30
C ARG A 113 11.55 -32.97 -3.28
N GLU A 114 11.22 -33.32 -4.51
CA GLU A 114 10.84 -32.40 -5.57
C GLU A 114 9.58 -31.63 -5.17
N VAL A 115 8.57 -32.32 -4.63
CA VAL A 115 7.33 -31.71 -4.15
C VAL A 115 7.59 -30.71 -3.02
N ILE A 116 8.48 -31.07 -2.09
CA ILE A 116 8.85 -30.19 -0.97
C ILE A 116 9.56 -28.94 -1.49
N ILE A 117 10.51 -29.10 -2.41
CA ILE A 117 11.24 -27.97 -2.99
C ILE A 117 10.30 -27.05 -3.77
N ASP A 118 9.38 -27.62 -4.55
CA ASP A 118 8.40 -26.85 -5.32
C ASP A 118 7.46 -26.05 -4.41
N GLU A 119 7.02 -26.63 -3.29
CA GLU A 119 6.21 -25.95 -2.28
C GLU A 119 6.99 -24.81 -1.61
N GLN A 120 8.24 -25.04 -1.19
CA GLN A 120 9.08 -23.98 -0.63
C GLN A 120 9.29 -22.83 -1.61
N LEU A 121 9.62 -23.16 -2.86
CA LEU A 121 9.83 -22.17 -3.92
C LEU A 121 8.55 -21.38 -4.22
N ALA A 122 7.37 -22.00 -4.09
CA ALA A 122 6.10 -21.30 -4.24
C ALA A 122 5.89 -20.25 -3.15
N TYR A 123 6.21 -20.56 -1.89
CA TYR A 123 6.15 -19.60 -0.79
C TYR A 123 7.17 -18.46 -0.97
N GLU A 124 8.42 -18.77 -1.33
CA GLU A 124 9.46 -17.77 -1.58
C GLU A 124 9.10 -16.81 -2.71
N LYS A 125 8.53 -17.33 -3.81
CA LYS A 125 8.07 -16.50 -4.94
C LYS A 125 6.95 -15.55 -4.53
N ARG A 126 5.97 -16.04 -3.76
CA ARG A 126 4.86 -15.20 -3.26
C ARG A 126 5.37 -14.14 -2.29
N ALA A 127 6.27 -14.50 -1.37
CA ALA A 127 6.89 -13.55 -0.45
C ALA A 127 7.65 -12.46 -1.22
N SER A 128 8.50 -12.85 -2.18
CA SER A 128 9.29 -11.93 -3.00
C SER A 128 8.44 -10.97 -3.83
N ALA A 129 7.24 -11.39 -4.27
CA ALA A 129 6.30 -10.53 -4.98
C ALA A 129 5.64 -9.48 -4.07
N LEU A 130 5.49 -9.77 -2.77
CA LEU A 130 4.86 -8.89 -1.80
C LEU A 130 5.84 -7.88 -1.19
N VAL A 131 7.10 -8.28 -0.96
CA VAL A 131 8.14 -7.45 -0.32
C VAL A 131 8.22 -6.00 -0.85
N PRO A 132 8.20 -5.73 -2.18
CA PRO A 132 8.29 -4.36 -2.69
C PRO A 132 7.08 -3.46 -2.37
N MET A 133 5.95 -4.05 -1.98
CA MET A 133 4.69 -3.37 -1.70
C MET A 133 4.45 -3.16 -0.19
N LEU A 134 5.34 -3.69 0.63
CA LEU A 134 5.30 -3.60 2.09
C LEU A 134 6.27 -2.51 2.58
N THR A 135 6.05 -2.05 3.81
CA THR A 135 7.06 -1.26 4.51
C THR A 135 8.28 -2.11 4.84
N GLU A 136 9.41 -1.47 5.14
CA GLU A 136 10.66 -2.17 5.50
C GLU A 136 10.47 -3.13 6.69
N GLU A 137 9.70 -2.72 7.69
CA GLU A 137 9.41 -3.54 8.86
C GLU A 137 8.57 -4.77 8.52
N GLU A 138 7.48 -4.61 7.77
CA GLU A 138 6.62 -5.70 7.34
C GLU A 138 7.35 -6.68 6.41
N ALA A 139 8.12 -6.16 5.46
CA ALA A 139 8.95 -6.96 4.57
C ALA A 139 9.99 -7.78 5.35
N ARG A 140 10.62 -7.18 6.35
CA ARG A 140 11.57 -7.87 7.24
C ARG A 140 10.88 -9.00 8.02
N ILE A 141 9.66 -8.78 8.52
CA ILE A 141 8.90 -9.82 9.23
C ILE A 141 8.56 -10.96 8.27
N LEU A 142 8.02 -10.65 7.09
CA LEU A 142 7.67 -11.66 6.09
C LEU A 142 8.89 -12.47 5.68
N ASN A 143 10.02 -11.82 5.35
CA ASN A 143 11.26 -12.50 4.99
C ASN A 143 11.76 -13.42 6.12
N ARG A 144 11.67 -12.97 7.37
CA ARG A 144 12.05 -13.78 8.53
C ARG A 144 11.17 -15.03 8.67
N VAL A 145 9.85 -14.89 8.48
CA VAL A 145 8.92 -16.04 8.49
C VAL A 145 9.30 -17.05 7.40
N THR A 146 9.55 -16.58 6.17
CA THR A 146 9.92 -17.45 5.05
C THR A 146 11.26 -18.17 5.31
N LEU A 147 12.24 -17.46 5.88
CA LEU A 147 13.55 -18.04 6.23
C LEU A 147 13.44 -19.10 7.33
N HIS A 148 12.70 -18.82 8.40
CA HIS A 148 12.49 -19.81 9.46
C HIS A 148 11.79 -21.07 8.91
N HIS A 149 10.81 -20.91 8.01
CA HIS A 149 10.14 -22.03 7.36
C HIS A 149 11.08 -22.88 6.50
N TYR A 150 11.97 -22.25 5.75
CA TYR A 150 13.02 -22.93 5.00
C TYR A 150 13.91 -23.77 5.92
N VAL A 151 14.35 -23.20 7.04
CA VAL A 151 15.20 -23.89 8.03
C VAL A 151 14.46 -25.08 8.65
N VAL A 152 13.23 -24.89 9.14
CA VAL A 152 12.40 -25.97 9.72
C VAL A 152 12.19 -27.10 8.73
N THR A 153 11.91 -26.77 7.47
CA THR A 153 11.74 -27.76 6.40
C THR A 153 13.04 -28.52 6.14
N GLY A 154 14.17 -27.81 6.09
CA GLY A 154 15.49 -28.42 5.94
C GLY A 154 15.82 -29.39 7.09
N LEU A 155 15.50 -29.01 8.33
CA LEU A 155 15.67 -29.87 9.49
C LEU A 155 14.76 -31.11 9.40
N ARG A 156 13.51 -30.97 8.97
CA ARG A 156 12.57 -32.11 8.93
C ARG A 156 12.78 -33.04 7.74
N THR A 157 13.52 -32.62 6.73
CA THR A 157 13.73 -33.40 5.49
C THR A 157 15.21 -33.75 5.28
N SER A 158 16.03 -33.48 6.29
CA SER A 158 17.45 -33.82 6.29
C SER A 158 17.63 -35.33 6.32
N LYS A 159 18.62 -35.81 5.56
CA LYS A 159 19.10 -37.20 5.62
C LYS A 159 19.88 -37.50 6.90
N VAL A 160 20.27 -36.47 7.65
CA VAL A 160 20.97 -36.59 8.92
C VAL A 160 19.92 -36.72 10.04
N PRO A 161 19.92 -37.82 10.82
CA PRO A 161 19.04 -37.98 11.96
C PRO A 161 19.14 -36.80 12.94
N PRO A 162 18.05 -36.43 13.62
CA PRO A 162 18.05 -35.34 14.60
C PRO A 162 19.17 -35.44 15.64
N GLU A 163 19.51 -36.65 16.05
CA GLU A 163 20.49 -36.94 17.10
C GLU A 163 21.95 -36.72 16.65
N LEU A 164 22.22 -36.68 15.34
CA LEU A 164 23.56 -36.44 14.76
C LEU A 164 23.77 -34.99 14.31
N ARG A 165 22.77 -34.13 14.46
CA ARG A 165 22.88 -32.72 14.07
C ARG A 165 23.65 -31.95 15.12
N ALA A 166 24.37 -30.92 14.68
CA ALA A 166 24.99 -29.96 15.59
C ALA A 166 23.93 -29.43 16.54
N SER A 167 24.24 -29.44 17.84
CA SER A 167 23.32 -28.91 18.85
C SER A 167 23.28 -27.37 18.74
N PRO A 168 22.24 -26.70 19.28
CA PRO A 168 22.19 -25.24 19.32
C PRO A 168 23.41 -24.60 20.00
N ARG A 169 24.02 -25.30 20.96
CA ARG A 169 25.25 -24.85 21.65
C ARG A 169 26.49 -24.88 20.76
N GLU A 170 26.46 -25.67 19.69
CA GLU A 170 27.54 -25.82 18.71
C GLU A 170 27.25 -25.01 17.42
N GLY A 171 26.23 -24.15 17.45
CA GLY A 171 25.81 -23.35 16.29
C GLY A 171 24.81 -24.05 15.37
N GLY A 172 24.20 -25.16 15.80
CA GLY A 172 23.09 -25.77 15.09
C GLY A 172 21.76 -25.04 15.28
N PHE A 173 20.78 -25.35 14.43
CA PHE A 173 19.44 -24.77 14.52
C PHE A 173 18.56 -25.54 15.52
N ASN A 174 17.75 -24.81 16.29
CA ASN A 174 16.73 -25.37 17.15
C ASN A 174 15.36 -25.31 16.46
N ALA A 175 14.83 -26.46 16.03
CA ALA A 175 13.55 -26.52 15.32
C ALA A 175 12.38 -25.84 16.05
N ASN A 176 12.37 -25.88 17.39
CA ASN A 176 11.31 -25.25 18.18
C ASN A 176 11.43 -23.73 18.20
N GLU A 177 12.65 -23.20 18.25
CA GLU A 177 12.89 -21.75 18.17
C GLU A 177 12.56 -21.22 16.78
N GLU A 178 12.91 -21.97 15.74
CA GLU A 178 12.57 -21.63 14.35
C GLU A 178 11.04 -21.64 14.14
N LEU A 179 10.33 -22.65 14.65
CA LEU A 179 8.86 -22.69 14.64
C LEU A 179 8.24 -21.52 15.39
N GLN A 180 8.79 -21.16 16.56
CA GLN A 180 8.32 -20.01 17.31
C GLN A 180 8.53 -18.71 16.52
N GLY A 181 9.66 -18.57 15.83
CA GLY A 181 9.93 -17.44 14.94
C GLY A 181 8.91 -17.28 13.82
N ILE A 182 8.38 -18.39 13.28
CA ILE A 182 7.29 -18.38 12.29
C ILE A 182 6.00 -17.86 12.91
N ARG A 183 5.59 -18.44 14.06
CA ARG A 183 4.35 -18.07 14.76
C ARG A 183 4.36 -16.61 15.20
N ASP A 184 5.46 -16.15 15.80
CA ASP A 184 5.61 -14.76 16.24
C ASP A 184 5.54 -13.79 15.06
N GLY A 185 6.21 -14.13 13.94
CA GLY A 185 6.18 -13.30 12.73
C GLY A 185 4.80 -13.26 12.06
N GLY A 186 4.11 -14.40 11.98
CA GLY A 186 2.74 -14.48 11.46
C GLY A 186 1.75 -13.69 12.31
N ALA A 187 1.81 -13.86 13.63
CA ALA A 187 0.98 -13.10 14.58
C ALA A 187 1.24 -11.60 14.49
N LEU A 188 2.51 -11.19 14.34
CA LEU A 188 2.89 -9.79 14.22
C LEU A 188 2.35 -9.16 12.93
N LEU A 189 2.52 -9.80 11.76
CA LEU A 189 1.94 -9.32 10.50
C LEU A 189 0.41 -9.21 10.57
N ALA A 190 -0.25 -10.19 11.17
CA ALA A 190 -1.70 -10.16 11.35
C ALA A 190 -2.15 -9.05 12.32
N ALA A 191 -1.36 -8.74 13.34
CA ALA A 191 -1.62 -7.61 14.25
C ALA A 191 -1.42 -6.27 13.53
N THR A 192 -0.32 -6.11 12.80
CA THR A 192 -0.03 -4.92 11.99
C THR A 192 -1.13 -4.64 10.97
N TYR A 193 -1.57 -5.67 10.23
CA TYR A 193 -2.71 -5.56 9.33
C TYR A 193 -3.96 -5.04 10.04
N ARG A 194 -4.30 -5.62 11.19
CA ARG A 194 -5.50 -5.23 11.93
C ARG A 194 -5.43 -3.78 12.39
N GLN A 195 -4.31 -3.38 12.97
CA GLN A 195 -4.09 -2.04 13.50
C GLN A 195 -4.09 -0.96 12.41
N ILE A 196 -3.47 -1.23 11.25
CA ILE A 196 -3.32 -0.23 10.20
C ILE A 196 -4.55 -0.18 9.29
N CYS A 197 -5.16 -1.32 8.99
CA CYS A 197 -6.11 -1.45 7.88
C CYS A 197 -7.54 -1.81 8.29
N THR A 198 -7.78 -2.18 9.56
CA THR A 198 -9.13 -2.60 10.00
C THR A 198 -9.62 -1.85 11.22
N GLU A 199 -8.73 -1.42 12.12
CA GLU A 199 -9.09 -0.59 13.24
C GLU A 199 -9.38 0.83 12.72
N VAL A 200 -10.66 1.22 12.79
CA VAL A 200 -11.12 2.55 12.40
C VAL A 200 -10.40 3.56 13.29
N ARG A 201 -9.59 4.43 12.69
CA ARG A 201 -9.05 5.63 13.33
C ARG A 201 -9.89 6.85 12.95
#